data_AF-A0A0A0HXK9-F1
#
_entry.id   AF-A0A0A0HXK9-F1
#
_cell.length_a   1.000
_cell.length_b   1.000
_cell.length_c   1.000
_cell.angle_alpha   90.00
_cell.angle_beta   90.00
_cell.angle_gamma   90.00
#
_symmetry.space_group_name_H-M   'P 1'
#
loop_
_entity.id
_entity.type
_entity.pdbx_description
1 polymer ?
#
loop_
_entity_poly.entity_id
_entity_poly.type
_entity_poly.pdbx_seq_one_letter_code
_entity_poly.pdbx_strand_id
1 'polypeptide(L)' 'MKKKKKKFIIVCPYCGKELCKSGFTSSFSDMEIKCSRCGANLEVEITNGIITYHPDKRLSMVAECSADYEDIK' A
#
# COMPACT_ATOMS: atom_id res chain seq x y z
N MET A 1 26.20 -14.34 -17.37
CA MET A 1 24.77 -14.08 -17.64
C MET A 1 24.36 -12.75 -17.00
N LYS A 2 24.05 -11.70 -17.77
CA LYS A 2 23.56 -10.42 -17.21
C LYS A 2 22.16 -10.64 -16.64
N LYS A 3 22.00 -10.68 -15.31
CA LYS A 3 20.68 -10.68 -14.66
C LYS A 3 19.95 -9.41 -15.09
N LYS A 4 18.94 -9.52 -15.96
CA LYS A 4 18.08 -8.40 -16.36
C LYS A 4 17.35 -7.92 -15.10
N LYS A 5 17.74 -6.75 -14.57
CA LYS A 5 17.03 -6.12 -13.46
C LYS A 5 15.69 -5.61 -14.00
N LYS A 6 14.58 -6.09 -13.44
CA LYS A 6 13.25 -5.49 -13.72
C LYS A 6 13.19 -4.15 -12.99
N LYS A 7 12.74 -3.11 -13.68
CA LYS A 7 12.47 -1.80 -13.07
C LYS A 7 10.98 -1.74 -12.80
N PHE A 8 10.60 -1.46 -11.57
CA PHE A 8 9.21 -1.22 -11.21
C PHE A 8 9.00 0.27 -10.95
N ILE A 9 7.89 0.80 -11.43
CA ILE A 9 7.48 2.18 -11.20
C ILE A 9 6.30 2.11 -10.23
N ILE A 10 6.50 2.59 -9.01
CA ILE A 10 5.46 2.66 -8.00
C ILE A 10 4.79 4.02 -8.10
N VAL A 11 3.47 4.02 -8.23
CA VAL A 11 2.64 5.23 -8.29
C VAL A 11 1.72 5.27 -7.09
N CYS A 12 1.36 6.48 -6.66
CA CYS A 12 0.41 6.66 -5.58
C CYS A 12 -0.99 6.26 -6.05
N PRO A 13 -1.66 5.27 -5.41
CA PRO A 13 -2.99 4.85 -5.82
C PRO A 13 -4.06 5.94 -5.62
N TYR A 14 -3.80 6.94 -4.77
CA TYR A 14 -4.75 8.01 -4.48
C TYR A 14 -4.68 9.20 -5.45
N CYS A 15 -3.47 9.65 -5.81
CA CYS A 15 -3.29 10.89 -6.59
C CYS A 15 -2.51 10.71 -7.90
N GLY A 16 -2.11 9.47 -8.22
CA GLY A 16 -1.36 9.12 -9.43
C GLY A 16 0.09 9.63 -9.47
N LYS A 17 0.58 10.32 -8.42
CA LYS A 17 1.97 10.80 -8.40
C LYS A 17 2.95 9.64 -8.28
N GLU A 18 4.00 9.68 -9.08
CA GLU A 18 5.12 8.74 -9.00
C GLU A 18 5.79 8.82 -7.63
N LEU A 19 5.97 7.67 -7.00
CA LEU A 19 6.53 7.54 -5.65
C LEU A 19 7.98 7.09 -5.67
N CYS A 20 8.28 6.03 -6.43
CA CYS A 20 9.61 5.46 -6.49
C CYS A 20 9.86 4.79 -7.85
N LYS A 21 11.08 4.96 -8.35
CA LYS A 21 11.66 4.18 -9.46
C LYS A 21 12.87 3.44 -8.91
N SER A 22 12.73 2.16 -8.58
CA SER A 22 13.88 1.35 -8.16
C SER A 22 13.98 0.06 -8.96
N GLY A 23 15.23 -0.36 -9.19
CA GLY A 23 15.55 -1.66 -9.77
C GLY A 23 15.52 -2.69 -8.67
N PHE A 24 14.34 -3.20 -8.33
CA PHE A 24 14.19 -4.24 -7.31
C PHE A 24 14.83 -5.54 -7.82
N THR A 25 15.79 -6.07 -7.06
CA THR A 25 16.57 -7.26 -7.42
C THR A 25 15.97 -8.55 -6.88
N SER A 26 14.92 -8.48 -6.08
CA SER A 26 14.49 -9.60 -5.24
C SER A 26 12.98 -9.72 -5.19
N SER A 27 12.53 -10.96 -5.06
CA SER A 27 11.13 -11.39 -5.11
C SER A 27 10.28 -10.96 -3.91
N PHE A 28 10.85 -10.26 -2.92
CA PHE A 28 10.20 -9.73 -1.73
C PHE A 28 10.92 -8.44 -1.31
N SER A 29 10.17 -7.36 -1.19
CA SER A 29 10.65 -6.07 -0.67
C SER A 29 9.46 -5.31 -0.10
N ASP A 30 9.45 -5.13 1.21
CA ASP A 30 8.51 -4.28 1.93
C ASP A 30 9.09 -2.88 2.06
N MET A 31 8.32 -1.86 1.67
CA MET A 31 8.76 -0.47 1.71
C MET A 31 7.62 0.45 2.12
N GLU A 32 7.85 1.25 3.15
CA GLU A 32 6.97 2.35 3.52
C GLU A 32 7.31 3.60 2.71
N ILE A 33 6.32 4.15 2.01
CA ILE A 33 6.48 5.32 1.16
C ILE A 33 5.42 6.36 1.48
N LYS A 34 5.87 7.56 1.85
CA LYS A 34 5.00 8.72 1.99
C LYS A 34 4.87 9.46 0.66
N CYS A 35 3.64 9.64 0.19
CA CYS A 35 3.36 10.46 -0.98
C CYS A 35 3.60 11.93 -0.70
N SER A 36 4.54 12.55 -1.40
CA SER A 36 4.84 13.98 -1.28
C SER A 36 3.74 14.92 -1.79
N ARG A 37 2.72 14.42 -2.51
CA ARG A 37 1.61 15.24 -3.02
C ARG A 37 0.36 15.17 -2.17
N CYS A 38 -0.12 13.98 -1.83
CA CYS A 38 -1.33 13.82 -1.03
C CYS A 38 -1.05 13.54 0.46
N GLY A 39 0.22 13.33 0.84
CA GLY A 39 0.60 13.04 2.22
C GLY A 39 0.32 11.61 2.69
N ALA A 40 -0.33 10.78 1.88
CA ALA A 40 -0.66 9.40 2.22
C ALA A 40 0.59 8.56 2.49
N ASN A 41 0.59 7.81 3.58
CA ASN A 41 1.58 6.77 3.84
C ASN A 41 1.08 5.46 3.23
N LEU A 42 1.95 4.78 2.50
CA LEU A 42 1.65 3.55 1.78
C LEU A 42 2.70 2.52 2.15
N GLU A 43 2.26 1.36 2.60
CA GLU A 43 3.12 0.19 2.70
C GLU A 43 3.00 -0.58 1.38
N VAL A 44 4.13 -0.82 0.72
CA VAL A 44 4.19 -1.46 -0.60
C VAL A 44 4.99 -2.74 -0.48
N GLU A 45 4.37 -3.85 -0.86
CA GLU A 45 5.02 -5.16 -0.97
C GLU A 45 5.20 -5.50 -2.45
N ILE A 46 6.40 -5.91 -2.85
CA ILE A 46 6.66 -6.43 -4.21
C ILE A 46 6.97 -7.93 -4.13
N THR A 47 6.00 -8.74 -4.54
CA THR A 47 6.11 -10.21 -4.51
C THR A 47 6.01 -10.78 -5.92
N ASN A 48 7.08 -11.43 -6.41
CA ASN A 48 7.14 -12.03 -7.75
C ASN A 48 6.76 -11.09 -8.92
N GLY A 49 6.92 -9.78 -8.74
CA GLY A 49 6.55 -8.75 -9.73
C GLY A 49 5.11 -8.27 -9.65
N ILE A 50 4.34 -8.75 -8.68
CA ILE A 50 3.07 -8.16 -8.25
C ILE A 50 3.38 -7.08 -7.22
N ILE A 51 2.73 -5.93 -7.33
CA ILE A 51 2.86 -4.82 -6.38
C ILE A 51 1.56 -4.76 -5.58
N THR A 52 1.64 -4.98 -4.27
CA THR A 52 0.52 -4.90 -3.34
C THR A 52 0.63 -3.62 -2.53
N TYR A 53 -0.46 -2.87 -2.42
CA TYR A 53 -0.54 -1.67 -1.59
C TYR A 53 -1.35 -2.00 -0.34
N HIS A 54 -0.73 -1.85 0.83
CA HIS A 54 -1.41 -1.95 2.11
C HIS A 54 -1.75 -0.53 2.60
N PRO A 55 -3.04 -0.19 2.70
CA PRO A 55 -3.42 1.05 3.36
C PRO A 55 -2.96 0.99 4.82
N ASP A 56 -2.42 2.11 5.29
CA ASP A 56 -1.92 2.28 6.66
C ASP A 56 -2.90 1.68 7.69
N LYS A 57 -2.42 0.79 8.56
CA LYS A 57 -3.22 0.11 9.59
C LYS A 57 -3.93 1.08 10.55
N ARG A 58 -3.60 2.38 10.53
CA ARG A 58 -4.36 3.42 11.26
C ARG A 58 -5.76 3.67 10.70
N LEU A 59 -6.12 3.11 9.56
CA LEU A 59 -7.49 3.05 9.03
C LEU A 59 -8.15 1.70 9.35
N SER A 60 -8.02 1.19 10.58
CA SER A 60 -9.00 0.23 11.08
C SER A 60 -10.30 1.00 11.36
N MET A 61 -11.16 1.16 10.35
CA MET A 61 -12.57 1.42 10.60
C MET A 61 -13.15 0.15 11.21
N VAL A 62 -12.98 -0.01 12.52
CA VAL A 62 -13.82 -0.93 13.29
C VAL A 62 -15.23 -0.36 13.20
N ALA A 63 -16.16 -1.11 12.64
CA ALA A 63 -17.56 -0.86 12.88
C ALA A 63 -17.78 -1.04 14.38
N GLU A 64 -17.87 0.06 15.13
CA GLU A 64 -18.38 0.00 16.49
C GLU A 64 -19.84 -0.45 16.37
N CYS A 65 -20.19 -1.59 16.96
CA CYS A 65 -21.59 -1.95 17.15
C CYS A 65 -22.23 -0.83 17.97
N SER A 66 -22.92 0.09 17.30
CA SER A 66 -23.69 1.13 17.97
C SER A 66 -24.79 0.46 18.77
N ALA A 67 -24.66 0.55 20.10
CA ALA A 67 -25.63 0.35 21.18
C ALA A 67 -26.71 -0.74 20.98
N ASP A 68 -26.81 -1.65 21.97
CA ASP A 68 -27.98 -2.51 22.18
C ASP A 68 -29.28 -1.83 21.72
N TYR A 69 -29.87 -2.36 20.65
CA TYR A 69 -31.23 -2.02 20.30
C TYR A 69 -32.13 -2.90 21.17
N GLU A 70 -32.96 -2.27 21.99
CA GLU A 70 -34.03 -2.97 22.69
C GLU A 70 -35.15 -3.23 21.67
N ASP A 71 -35.46 -4.51 21.46
CA ASP A 71 -36.59 -4.95 20.65
C ASP A 71 -37.90 -4.54 21.36
N ILE A 72 -38.56 -3.49 20.86
CA ILE A 72 -39.87 -3.08 21.41
C ILE A 72 -40.90 -4.13 20.99
N LYS A 73 -41.31 -4.97 21.94
CA LYS A 73 -42.48 -5.85 21.82
C LYS A 73 -43.79 -5.08 21.90
#